data_AF-A0AAD4QUV4-F1
#
_entry.id   AF-A0AAD4QUV4-F1
#
_cell.length_a   1.000
_cell.length_b   1.000
_cell.length_c   1.000
_cell.angle_alpha   90.00
_cell.angle_beta   90.00
_cell.angle_gamma   90.00
#
_symmetry.space_group_name_H-M   'P 1'
#
loop_
_entity.id
_entity.type
_entity.pdbx_description
1 polymer ?
#
loop_
_entity_poly.entity_id
_entity_poly.type
_entity_poly.pdbx_seq_one_letter_code
_entity_poly.pdbx_strand_id
1 'polypeptide(L)'
;MIALKISVFFLFLTVITAADPKDQPFRDCCVKRGVHEKFLDPSCTYTGIHAGKNPPLSKDLITDLPAIIECSADSKDNTECCKKAKVPAGCLGACNGSPPVELARFATCLTEPVEEQKKVLECYYQNAYN
;
A
#
# COMPACT_ATOMS: atom_id res chain seq x y z
N MET A 1 -23.91 27.22 -28.73
CA MET A 1 -22.60 27.19 -28.05
C MET A 1 -22.59 26.15 -26.91
N ILE A 2 -22.91 24.88 -27.21
CA ILE A 2 -23.06 23.81 -26.19
C ILE A 2 -21.98 22.71 -26.34
N ALA A 3 -21.26 22.67 -27.47
CA ALA A 3 -20.27 21.63 -27.76
C ALA A 3 -18.95 21.71 -26.95
N LEU A 4 -18.61 22.87 -26.38
CA LEU A 4 -17.32 23.06 -25.69
C LEU A 4 -17.34 22.65 -24.19
N LYS A 5 -18.53 22.51 -23.58
CA LYS A 5 -18.65 22.10 -22.16
C LYS A 5 -18.54 20.58 -21.95
N ILE A 6 -18.87 19.78 -22.97
CA ILE A 6 -18.88 18.32 -22.89
C ILE A 6 -17.45 17.76 -22.96
N SER A 7 -16.56 18.36 -23.77
CA SER A 7 -15.16 17.90 -23.92
C SER A 7 -14.34 18.03 -22.63
N VAL A 8 -14.54 19.12 -21.89
CA VAL A 8 -13.88 19.34 -20.60
C VAL A 8 -14.41 18.35 -19.55
N PHE A 9 -15.71 18.07 -19.53
CA PHE A 9 -16.32 17.10 -18.60
C PHE A 9 -15.82 15.66 -18.83
N PHE A 10 -15.60 15.27 -20.09
CA PHE A 10 -14.99 13.97 -20.44
C PHE A 10 -13.50 13.90 -20.08
N LEU A 11 -12.73 14.98 -20.28
CA LEU A 11 -11.34 15.07 -19.79
C LEU A 11 -11.27 14.96 -18.26
N PHE A 12 -12.18 15.61 -17.54
CA PHE A 12 -12.27 15.48 -16.08
C PHE A 12 -12.66 14.06 -15.64
N LEU A 13 -13.57 13.36 -16.34
CA LEU A 13 -13.92 11.96 -16.05
C LEU A 13 -12.75 10.99 -16.29
N THR A 14 -11.95 11.21 -17.35
CA THR A 14 -10.77 10.35 -17.62
C THR A 14 -9.65 10.53 -16.60
N VAL A 15 -9.55 11.70 -15.95
CA VAL A 15 -8.53 11.98 -14.93
C VAL A 15 -8.91 11.43 -13.56
N ILE A 16 -10.19 11.14 -13.30
CA ILE A 16 -10.66 10.65 -11.99
C ILE A 16 -10.38 9.14 -11.76
N THR A 17 -9.95 8.37 -12.77
CA THR A 17 -9.86 6.90 -12.68
C THR A 17 -8.62 6.25 -13.29
N ALA A 18 -7.55 6.99 -13.57
CA ALA A 18 -6.30 6.35 -13.96
C ALA A 18 -5.76 5.54 -12.78
N ALA A 19 -5.89 4.20 -12.83
CA ALA A 19 -5.26 3.30 -11.88
C ALA A 19 -3.73 3.58 -11.86
N ASP A 20 -3.13 3.63 -10.67
CA ASP A 20 -1.68 3.84 -10.56
C ASP A 20 -0.95 2.65 -11.21
N PRO A 21 -0.01 2.87 -12.15
CA PRO A 21 0.73 1.79 -12.79
C PRO A 21 1.44 0.83 -11.82
N LYS A 22 1.80 1.30 -10.62
CA LYS A 22 2.45 0.49 -9.57
C LYS A 22 1.46 -0.33 -8.75
N ASP A 23 0.16 -0.05 -8.84
CA ASP A 23 -0.87 -0.83 -8.14
C ASP A 23 -1.04 -2.22 -8.76
N GLN A 24 -0.98 -2.34 -10.09
CA GLN A 24 -1.24 -3.59 -10.79
C GLN A 24 -0.27 -4.71 -10.37
N PRO A 25 1.06 -4.51 -10.37
CA PRO A 25 2.00 -5.54 -9.91
C PRO A 25 1.83 -5.94 -8.43
N PHE A 26 1.53 -4.98 -7.56
CA PHE A 26 1.24 -5.24 -6.14
C PHE A 26 -0.03 -6.10 -6.00
N ARG A 27 -1.09 -5.74 -6.72
CA ARG A 27 -2.36 -6.47 -6.72
C ARG A 27 -2.21 -7.89 -7.28
N ASP A 28 -1.49 -8.05 -8.38
CA ASP A 28 -1.23 -9.35 -9.01
C ASP A 28 -0.44 -10.28 -8.08
N CYS A 29 0.51 -9.73 -7.32
CA CYS A 29 1.21 -10.45 -6.28
C CYS A 29 0.27 -10.98 -5.18
N CYS A 30 -0.67 -10.15 -4.71
CA CYS A 30 -1.67 -10.57 -3.73
C CYS A 30 -2.59 -11.67 -4.24
N VAL A 31 -3.07 -11.56 -5.49
CA VAL A 31 -3.89 -12.60 -6.13
C VAL A 31 -3.12 -13.92 -6.17
N LYS A 32 -1.84 -13.89 -6.56
CA LYS A 32 -0.99 -15.09 -6.60
C LYS A 32 -0.78 -15.72 -5.22
N ARG A 33 -0.76 -14.92 -4.15
CA ARG A 33 -0.61 -15.39 -2.76
C ARG A 33 -1.94 -15.79 -2.10
N GLY A 34 -3.07 -15.68 -2.80
CA GLY A 34 -4.36 -16.10 -2.29
C GLY A 34 -4.97 -15.17 -1.24
N VAL A 35 -4.64 -13.87 -1.27
CA VAL A 35 -5.31 -12.86 -0.45
C VAL A 35 -6.80 -12.84 -0.78
N HIS A 36 -7.66 -12.76 0.24
CA HIS A 36 -9.10 -12.76 0.05
C HIS A 36 -9.56 -11.60 -0.84
N GLU A 37 -10.50 -11.88 -1.75
CA GLU A 37 -10.95 -10.91 -2.77
C GLU A 37 -11.38 -9.56 -2.20
N LYS A 38 -12.04 -9.57 -1.03
CA LYS A 38 -12.49 -8.36 -0.33
C LYS A 38 -11.36 -7.41 0.10
N PHE A 39 -10.10 -7.84 0.03
CA PHE A 39 -8.93 -7.05 0.40
C PHE A 39 -8.06 -6.63 -0.78
N LEU A 40 -8.30 -7.15 -1.99
CA LEU A 40 -7.44 -6.87 -3.15
C LEU A 40 -7.41 -5.38 -3.49
N ASP A 41 -8.56 -4.73 -3.57
CA ASP A 41 -8.60 -3.31 -3.92
C ASP A 41 -8.27 -2.38 -2.73
N PRO A 42 -8.83 -2.57 -1.51
CA PRO A 42 -8.55 -1.66 -0.40
C PRO A 42 -7.18 -1.84 0.25
N SER A 43 -6.52 -3.00 0.09
CA SER A 43 -5.28 -3.32 0.81
C SER A 43 -4.15 -3.88 -0.07
N CYS A 44 -4.41 -4.31 -1.31
CA CYS A 44 -3.37 -4.71 -2.27
C CYS A 44 -3.11 -3.69 -3.38
N THR A 45 -3.33 -2.42 -3.08
CA THR A 45 -2.97 -1.29 -3.94
C THR A 45 -2.45 -0.15 -3.06
N TYR A 46 -1.48 0.62 -3.56
CA TYR A 46 -1.03 1.83 -2.86
C TYR A 46 -2.15 2.86 -2.82
N THR A 47 -2.94 2.97 -3.89
CA THR A 47 -4.11 3.87 -3.95
C THR A 47 -5.16 3.51 -2.90
N GLY A 48 -5.47 2.23 -2.72
CA GLY A 48 -6.44 1.75 -1.74
C GLY A 48 -6.03 2.02 -0.31
N ILE A 49 -4.75 1.75 0.02
CA ILE A 49 -4.19 2.00 1.35
C ILE A 49 -4.16 3.51 1.65
N HIS A 50 -3.70 4.35 0.71
CA HIS A 50 -3.65 5.82 0.89
C HIS A 50 -5.02 6.48 0.96
N ALA A 51 -6.03 5.91 0.30
CA ALA A 51 -7.40 6.41 0.36
C ALA A 51 -8.06 6.19 1.73
N GLY A 52 -7.35 5.60 2.71
CA GLY A 52 -7.90 5.32 4.03
C GLY A 52 -9.02 4.29 4.00
N LYS A 53 -9.12 3.51 2.91
CA LYS A 53 -10.16 2.48 2.72
C LYS A 53 -9.77 1.15 3.39
N ASN A 54 -8.76 1.17 4.25
CA ASN A 54 -8.32 -0.02 4.96
C ASN A 54 -9.49 -0.62 5.73
N PRO A 55 -9.80 -1.91 5.52
CA PRO A 55 -10.85 -2.59 6.24
C PRO A 55 -10.49 -2.65 7.74
N PRO A 56 -11.48 -2.73 8.63
CA PRO A 56 -11.20 -2.94 10.06
C PRO A 56 -10.37 -4.21 10.25
N LEU A 57 -9.49 -4.19 11.26
CA LEU A 57 -8.73 -5.37 11.66
C LEU A 57 -9.70 -6.52 11.93
N SER A 58 -9.57 -7.59 11.15
CA SER A 58 -10.39 -8.79 11.22
C SER A 58 -9.49 -10.02 11.16
N LYS A 59 -10.00 -11.19 11.57
CA LYS A 59 -9.25 -12.45 11.50
C LYS A 59 -8.70 -12.73 10.09
N ASP A 60 -9.53 -12.48 9.07
CA ASP A 60 -9.14 -12.72 7.68
C ASP A 60 -8.06 -11.74 7.24
N LEU A 61 -8.19 -10.45 7.59
CA LEU A 61 -7.16 -9.46 7.26
C LEU A 61 -5.84 -9.79 7.96
N ILE A 62 -5.88 -10.20 9.23
CA ILE A 62 -4.70 -10.63 10.00
C ILE A 62 -4.02 -11.83 9.33
N THR A 63 -4.80 -12.74 8.75
CA THR A 63 -4.28 -13.91 8.02
C THR A 63 -3.60 -13.49 6.72
N ASP A 64 -4.12 -12.46 6.05
CA ASP A 64 -3.62 -12.00 4.75
C ASP A 64 -2.51 -10.95 4.85
N LEU A 65 -2.40 -10.24 5.98
CA LEU A 65 -1.42 -9.17 6.20
C LEU A 65 0.00 -9.58 5.80
N PRO A 66 0.54 -10.76 6.18
CA PRO A 66 1.87 -11.17 5.76
C PRO A 66 2.08 -11.13 4.24
N ALA A 67 1.13 -11.67 3.47
CA ALA A 67 1.19 -11.67 2.01
C ALA A 67 1.08 -10.25 1.44
N ILE A 68 0.18 -9.43 1.99
CA ILE A 68 0.00 -8.03 1.58
C ILE A 68 1.30 -7.24 1.79
N ILE A 69 1.95 -7.40 2.94
CA ILE A 69 3.21 -6.72 3.28
C ILE A 69 4.32 -7.11 2.32
N GLU A 70 4.55 -8.42 2.15
CA GLU A 70 5.58 -8.93 1.23
C GLU A 70 5.36 -8.44 -0.20
N CYS A 71 4.10 -8.40 -0.64
CA CYS A 71 3.74 -7.93 -1.97
C CYS A 71 3.92 -6.41 -2.12
N SER A 72 3.56 -5.61 -1.11
CA SER A 72 3.77 -4.17 -1.14
C SER A 72 5.25 -3.81 -1.16
N ALA A 73 6.09 -4.57 -0.46
CA ALA A 73 7.53 -4.33 -0.43
C ALA A 73 8.28 -4.82 -1.68
N ASP A 74 7.59 -5.55 -2.57
CA ASP A 74 8.17 -6.15 -3.78
C ASP A 74 9.42 -7.00 -3.48
N SER A 75 9.47 -7.66 -2.33
CA SER A 75 10.64 -8.41 -1.82
C SER A 75 11.94 -7.59 -1.68
N LYS A 76 11.85 -6.27 -1.55
CA LYS A 76 13.01 -5.37 -1.40
C LYS A 76 13.22 -4.93 0.04
N ASP A 77 14.49 -4.76 0.41
CA ASP A 77 14.84 -4.09 1.66
C ASP A 77 14.80 -2.57 1.47
N ASN A 78 13.80 -1.92 2.06
CA ASN A 78 13.61 -0.47 2.01
C ASN A 78 14.20 0.24 3.24
N THR A 79 15.00 -0.43 4.06
CA THR A 79 15.56 0.12 5.31
C THR A 79 16.32 1.43 5.09
N GLU A 80 17.10 1.55 4.02
CA GLU A 80 17.83 2.79 3.73
C GLU A 80 16.91 3.96 3.36
N CYS A 81 15.81 3.70 2.65
CA CYS A 81 14.79 4.72 2.41
C CYS A 81 14.12 5.12 3.73
N CYS A 82 13.71 4.16 4.56
CA CYS A 82 13.07 4.42 5.84
C CYS A 82 13.95 5.22 6.80
N LYS A 83 15.26 4.93 6.87
CA LYS A 83 16.22 5.71 7.68
C LYS A 83 16.25 7.17 7.21
N LYS A 84 16.30 7.41 5.89
CA LYS A 84 16.23 8.76 5.31
C LYS A 84 14.91 9.46 5.61
N ALA A 85 13.80 8.72 5.56
CA ALA A 85 12.46 9.19 5.91
C ALA A 85 12.24 9.37 7.43
N LYS A 86 13.25 9.07 8.27
CA LYS A 86 13.20 9.17 9.74
C LYS A 86 12.12 8.29 10.37
N VAL A 87 11.92 7.08 9.84
CA VAL A 87 11.12 6.05 10.50
C VAL A 87 11.83 5.65 11.82
N PRO A 88 11.12 5.59 12.97
CA PRO A 88 11.71 5.22 14.24
C PRO A 88 12.41 3.86 14.20
N ALA A 89 13.50 3.69 14.95
CA ALA A 89 14.30 2.46 14.96
C ALA A 89 13.46 1.20 15.26
N GLY A 90 12.48 1.32 16.16
CA GLY A 90 11.54 0.23 16.49
C GLY A 90 10.65 -0.21 15.31
N CYS A 91 10.50 0.64 14.29
CA CYS A 91 9.70 0.39 13.09
C CYS A 91 10.53 0.07 11.84
N LEU A 92 11.87 0.09 11.90
CA LEU A 92 12.70 -0.28 10.76
C LEU A 92 12.55 -1.75 10.38
N GLY A 93 12.17 -2.62 11.32
CA GLY A 93 11.79 -4.00 11.01
C GLY A 93 10.60 -4.08 10.04
N ALA A 94 9.78 -3.03 9.96
CA ALA A 94 8.70 -2.96 8.99
C ALA A 94 9.14 -2.53 7.59
N CYS A 95 10.41 -2.14 7.39
CA CYS A 95 10.92 -1.59 6.14
C CYS A 95 11.60 -2.61 5.25
N ASN A 96 11.98 -3.77 5.77
CA ASN A 96 12.67 -4.80 4.98
C ASN A 96 11.71 -5.69 4.17
N GLY A 97 10.41 -5.38 4.18
CA GLY A 97 9.40 -6.16 3.46
C GLY A 97 9.07 -7.53 4.05
N SER A 98 9.61 -7.87 5.21
CA SER A 98 9.36 -9.13 5.89
C SER A 98 8.50 -8.89 7.14
N PRO A 99 7.27 -9.44 7.21
CA PRO A 99 6.46 -9.33 8.40
C PRO A 99 7.22 -9.97 9.59
N PRO A 100 7.42 -9.26 10.71
CA PRO A 100 8.08 -9.83 11.87
C PRO A 100 7.19 -10.90 12.49
N VAL A 101 7.80 -11.82 13.24
CA VAL A 101 7.09 -12.89 13.98
C VAL A 101 6.01 -12.31 14.91
N GLU A 102 6.23 -11.11 15.45
CA GLU A 102 5.21 -10.34 16.18
C GLU A 102 4.49 -9.35 15.25
N LEU A 103 3.45 -9.83 14.56
CA LEU A 103 2.54 -8.99 13.78
C LEU A 103 1.93 -7.86 14.61
N ALA A 104 1.83 -8.00 15.95
CA ALA A 104 1.37 -6.95 16.86
C ALA A 104 2.30 -5.72 16.91
N ARG A 105 3.63 -5.92 16.92
CA ARG A 105 4.60 -4.80 16.89
C ARG A 105 4.64 -4.13 15.53
N PHE A 106 4.47 -4.92 14.48
CA PHE A 106 4.31 -4.44 13.12
C PHE A 106 3.03 -3.63 12.96
N ALA A 107 1.92 -4.13 13.53
CA ALA A 107 0.65 -3.43 13.57
C ALA A 107 0.82 -2.09 14.28
N THR A 108 1.54 -1.99 15.41
CA THR A 108 1.80 -0.69 16.06
C THR A 108 2.43 0.33 15.09
N CYS A 109 3.42 -0.07 14.27
CA CYS A 109 4.03 0.79 13.26
C CYS A 109 3.10 1.13 12.07
N LEU A 110 2.00 0.38 11.91
CA LEU A 110 1.00 0.55 10.86
C LEU A 110 -0.38 1.02 11.39
N THR A 111 -0.58 1.19 12.70
CA THR A 111 -1.89 1.51 13.27
C THR A 111 -1.93 2.80 14.08
N GLU A 112 -0.80 3.36 14.56
CA GLU A 112 -0.73 4.67 15.23
C GLU A 112 0.72 5.26 15.19
N PRO A 113 0.96 6.55 14.84
CA PRO A 113 0.15 7.48 14.06
C PRO A 113 0.43 7.36 12.55
N VAL A 114 -0.52 7.84 11.74
CA VAL A 114 -0.59 7.76 10.27
C VAL A 114 0.69 8.18 9.52
N GLU A 115 1.53 9.02 10.12
CA GLU A 115 2.72 9.57 9.45
C GLU A 115 3.86 8.54 9.30
N GLU A 116 4.08 7.68 10.28
CA GLU A 116 5.13 6.65 10.24
C GLU A 116 4.77 5.58 9.22
N GLN A 117 3.52 5.13 9.23
CA GLN A 117 2.98 4.22 8.24
C GLN A 117 3.12 4.79 6.82
N LYS A 118 2.77 6.07 6.64
CA LYS A 118 2.88 6.75 5.35
C LYS A 118 4.32 6.77 4.85
N LYS A 119 5.30 7.04 5.70
CA LYS A 119 6.74 7.01 5.31
C LYS A 119 7.17 5.63 4.82
N VAL A 120 6.73 4.55 5.47
CA VAL A 120 7.05 3.17 5.05
C VAL A 120 6.40 2.87 3.69
N LEU A 121 5.10 3.16 3.55
CA LEU A 121 4.37 2.95 2.31
C LEU A 121 4.92 3.79 1.16
N GLU A 122 5.33 5.02 1.42
CA GLU A 122 6.01 5.88 0.45
C GLU A 122 7.30 5.23 -0.01
N CYS A 123 8.13 4.69 0.89
CA CYS A 123 9.35 4.00 0.52
C CYS A 123 9.10 2.76 -0.36
N TYR A 124 8.07 1.96 -0.03
CA TYR A 124 7.65 0.83 -0.86
C TYR A 124 7.23 1.30 -2.26
N TYR A 125 6.38 2.33 -2.31
CA TYR A 125 5.93 2.92 -3.57
C TYR A 125 7.09 3.45 -4.41
N GLN A 126 8.02 4.21 -3.81
CA GLN A 126 9.13 4.82 -4.53
C GLN A 126 10.09 3.77 -5.11
N ASN A 127 10.30 2.66 -4.41
CA ASN A 127 11.25 1.62 -4.83
C ASN A 127 10.60 0.45 -5.58
N ALA A 128 9.28 0.44 -5.76
CA ALA A 128 8.60 -0.54 -6.59
C ALA A 128 9.23 -0.54 -8.00
N TYR A 129 9.84 -1.68 -8.40
CA TYR A 129 10.42 -1.90 -9.74
C TYR A 129 11.63 -1.04 -10.19
N ASN A 130 12.19 -0.19 -9.32
CA ASN A 130 13.49 0.47 -9.55
C ASN A 130 14.70 -0.43 -9.25
#